data_AF-A0A061NB29-F1
#
_entry.id   AF-A0A061NB29-F1
#
_cell.length_a   1.000
_cell.length_b   1.000
_cell.length_c   1.000
_cell.angle_alpha   90.00
_cell.angle_beta   90.00
_cell.angle_gamma   90.00
#
_symmetry.space_group_name_H-M   'P 1'
#
loop_
_entity.id
_entity.type
_entity.pdbx_description
1 polymer ?
#
loop_
_entity_poly.entity_id
_entity_poly.type
_entity_poly.pdbx_seq_one_letter_code
_entity_poly.pdbx_strand_id
1 'polypeptide(L)'
;MLLIGCSSTGETLAVGSYKDPYTIVFHDEEISEEKVIDEVKNIVNAADEATEPPDGPPNIVIHVNDWQYSTMVMSISLWTDSGSTPTLLRGHLADAEKQFYQLSEESWLEIQELLDLEEEYL
;
A
#
# COMPACT_ATOMS: atom_id res chain seq x y z
N MET A 1 5.99 15.79 24.58
CA MET A 1 5.72 14.34 24.77
C MET A 1 4.83 13.93 23.62
N LEU A 2 5.40 13.34 22.57
CA LEU A 2 4.63 12.72 21.49
C LEU A 2 4.26 11.32 21.99
N LEU A 3 2.97 11.09 22.18
CA LEU A 3 2.40 9.75 22.35
C LEU A 3 2.52 9.07 21.00
N ILE A 4 3.64 8.39 20.75
CA ILE A 4 3.71 7.41 19.67
C ILE A 4 2.76 6.30 20.12
N GLY A 5 1.55 6.30 19.57
CA GLY A 5 0.60 5.23 19.78
C GLY A 5 1.21 3.97 19.20
N CYS A 6 1.80 3.12 20.05
CA CYS A 6 2.10 1.75 19.64
C CYS A 6 0.77 1.10 19.27
N SER A 7 0.68 0.59 18.04
CA SER A 7 -0.38 -0.32 17.63
C SER A 7 -0.59 -1.40 18.69
N SER A 8 -1.84 -1.56 19.14
CA SER A 8 -2.18 -2.56 20.13
C SER A 8 -2.27 -3.96 19.52
N THR A 9 -2.38 -4.03 18.18
CA THR A 9 -2.47 -5.25 17.39
C THR A 9 -1.09 -5.84 17.06
N GLY A 10 -0.02 -5.05 17.16
CA GLY A 10 1.31 -5.46 16.71
C GLY A 10 1.46 -5.39 15.19
N GLU A 11 0.55 -4.70 14.50
CA GLU A 11 0.70 -4.41 13.07
C GLU A 11 1.63 -3.21 12.83
N THR A 12 2.46 -3.29 11.78
CA THR A 12 3.20 -2.17 11.20
C THR A 12 2.95 -2.09 9.70
N LEU A 13 3.00 -0.88 9.15
CA LEU A 13 2.86 -0.61 7.72
C LEU A 13 4.18 -0.05 7.19
N ALA A 14 4.73 -0.73 6.19
CA ALA A 14 5.93 -0.34 5.48
C ALA A 14 5.59 0.04 4.04
N VAL A 15 6.18 1.14 3.56
CA VAL A 15 6.07 1.60 2.18
C VAL A 15 7.41 1.37 1.49
N GLY A 16 7.38 0.97 0.22
CA GLY A 16 8.58 0.77 -0.58
C GLY A 16 8.32 0.87 -2.07
N SER A 17 9.32 0.47 -2.84
CA SER A 17 9.27 0.43 -4.31
C SER A 17 9.87 -0.87 -4.84
N TYR A 18 9.45 -1.26 -6.04
CA TYR A 18 10.04 -2.39 -6.74
C TYR A 18 11.34 -1.97 -7.44
N LYS A 19 12.44 -2.62 -7.09
CA LYS A 19 13.69 -2.53 -7.84
C LYS A 19 13.64 -3.39 -9.11
N ASP A 20 12.97 -4.53 -9.00
CA ASP A 20 12.66 -5.48 -10.07
C ASP A 20 11.44 -6.33 -9.62
N PRO A 21 10.85 -7.19 -10.49
CA PRO A 21 9.65 -7.95 -10.14
C PRO A 21 9.76 -8.87 -8.92
N TYR A 22 10.97 -9.14 -8.42
CA TYR A 22 11.22 -10.03 -7.28
C TYR A 22 11.82 -9.31 -6.08
N THR A 23 12.21 -8.05 -6.22
CA THR A 23 12.94 -7.30 -5.19
C THR A 23 12.21 -6.01 -4.84
N ILE A 24 11.77 -5.93 -3.59
CA ILE A 24 11.22 -4.72 -2.99
C ILE A 24 12.28 -4.07 -2.11
N VAL A 25 12.37 -2.74 -2.17
CA VAL A 25 13.16 -1.93 -1.25
C VAL A 25 12.18 -1.07 -0.44
N PHE A 26 12.09 -1.35 0.87
CA PHE A 26 11.28 -0.55 1.79
C PHE A 26 12.04 0.70 2.23
N HIS A 27 11.29 1.75 2.55
CA HIS A 27 11.83 2.91 3.23
C HIS A 27 12.17 2.56 4.68
N ASP A 28 13.06 3.37 5.28
CA ASP A 28 13.56 3.11 6.63
C ASP A 28 12.49 3.33 7.73
N GLU A 29 11.42 4.06 7.42
CA GLU A 29 10.34 4.38 8.36
C GLU A 29 9.14 3.45 8.18
N GLU A 30 8.65 2.91 9.31
CA GLU A 30 7.42 2.14 9.39
C GLU A 30 6.37 2.88 10.21
N ILE A 31 5.12 2.80 9.79
CA ILE A 31 3.97 3.37 10.50
C ILE A 31 3.43 2.31 11.46
N SER A 32 3.37 2.65 12.75
CA SER A 32 2.84 1.79 13.82
C SER A 32 1.51 2.30 14.39
N GLU A 33 0.94 3.36 13.84
CA GLU A 33 -0.33 3.92 14.32
C GLU A 33 -1.51 3.08 13.82
N GLU A 34 -2.17 2.35 14.73
CA GLU A 34 -3.27 1.43 14.41
C GLU A 34 -4.37 2.08 13.59
N LYS A 35 -4.74 3.32 13.92
CA LYS A 35 -5.78 4.06 13.19
C LYS A 35 -5.40 4.25 11.71
N VAL A 36 -4.15 4.64 11.44
CA VAL A 36 -3.66 4.85 10.07
C VAL A 36 -3.65 3.53 9.30
N ILE A 37 -3.17 2.44 9.93
CA ILE A 37 -3.12 1.11 9.32
C ILE A 37 -4.52 0.62 8.96
N ASP A 38 -5.48 0.78 9.87
CA ASP A 38 -6.88 0.37 9.65
C ASP A 38 -7.55 1.21 8.56
N GLU A 39 -7.31 2.51 8.52
CA GLU A 39 -7.82 3.40 7.48
C GLU A 39 -7.29 2.99 6.10
N VAL A 40 -5.99 2.74 5.95
CA VAL A 40 -5.40 2.25 4.69
C VAL A 40 -6.01 0.89 4.28
N LYS A 41 -6.14 -0.05 5.22
CA LYS A 41 -6.78 -1.37 4.93
C LYS A 41 -8.22 -1.20 4.48
N ASN A 42 -8.98 -0.30 5.09
CA ASN A 42 -10.37 -0.03 4.72
C ASN A 42 -10.48 0.55 3.31
N ILE A 43 -9.67 1.56 2.99
CA ILE A 43 -9.64 2.19 1.67
C ILE A 43 -9.30 1.15 0.59
N VAL A 44 -8.22 0.39 0.79
CA VAL A 44 -7.77 -0.61 -0.18
C VAL A 44 -8.81 -1.70 -0.38
N ASN A 45 -9.49 -2.14 0.69
CA ASN A 45 -10.53 -3.17 0.60
C ASN A 45 -11.81 -2.69 -0.07
N ALA A 46 -12.12 -1.39 0.03
CA ALA A 46 -13.28 -0.76 -0.59
C ALA A 46 -13.07 -0.40 -2.07
N ALA A 47 -11.85 -0.50 -2.60
CA ALA A 47 -11.55 -0.21 -4.00
C ALA A 47 -12.39 -1.06 -4.97
N ASP A 48 -12.87 -0.43 -6.03
CA ASP A 48 -13.68 -1.07 -7.07
C ASP A 48 -12.81 -1.92 -8.01
N GLU A 49 -13.38 -2.93 -8.65
CA GLU A 49 -12.65 -3.72 -9.66
C GLU A 49 -12.26 -2.85 -10.86
N ALA A 50 -10.99 -2.89 -11.25
CA ALA A 50 -10.50 -2.14 -12.39
C ALA A 50 -10.98 -2.79 -13.70
N THR A 51 -11.35 -1.97 -14.68
CA THR A 51 -11.80 -2.46 -15.99
C THR A 51 -10.68 -2.99 -16.86
N GLU A 52 -9.46 -2.48 -16.67
CA GLU A 52 -8.27 -2.84 -17.44
C GLU A 52 -7.05 -2.98 -16.50
N PRO A 53 -6.11 -3.89 -16.81
CA PRO A 53 -4.87 -3.99 -16.07
C PRO A 53 -4.00 -2.75 -16.32
N PRO A 54 -3.18 -2.33 -15.36
CA PRO A 54 -2.28 -1.20 -15.54
C PRO A 54 -1.10 -1.57 -16.44
N ASP A 55 -0.57 -0.59 -17.15
CA ASP A 55 0.64 -0.72 -17.96
C ASP A 55 1.90 -0.62 -17.08
N GLY A 56 2.91 -1.43 -17.39
CA GLY A 56 4.21 -1.37 -16.73
C GLY A 56 4.26 -1.96 -15.31
N PRO A 57 5.40 -1.85 -14.62
CA PRO A 57 5.53 -2.26 -13.22
C PRO A 57 4.89 -1.23 -12.27
N PRO A 58 4.47 -1.65 -11.06
CA PRO A 58 3.97 -0.74 -10.04
C PRO A 58 5.09 0.17 -9.49
N ASN A 59 4.70 1.36 -9.07
CA ASN A 59 5.56 2.39 -8.51
C ASN A 59 5.79 2.21 -7.02
N ILE A 60 4.72 1.85 -6.31
CA ILE A 60 4.68 1.79 -4.85
C ILE A 60 4.25 0.40 -4.41
N VAL A 61 4.82 -0.07 -3.31
CA VAL A 61 4.35 -1.25 -2.59
C VAL A 61 4.14 -0.92 -1.13
N ILE A 62 3.02 -1.39 -0.59
CA ILE A 62 2.64 -1.23 0.81
C ILE A 62 2.50 -2.62 1.41
N HIS A 63 3.22 -2.88 2.49
CA HIS A 63 3.09 -4.10 3.28
C HIS A 63 2.53 -3.75 4.66
N VAL A 64 1.49 -4.48 5.07
CA VAL A 64 1.07 -4.54 6.47
C VAL A 64 1.61 -5.85 7.04
N ASN A 65 2.45 -5.74 8.05
CA ASN A 65 3.07 -6.86 8.74
C ASN A 65 2.53 -6.95 10.16
N ASP A 66 2.46 -8.16 10.70
CA ASP A 66 2.17 -8.41 12.11
C ASP A 66 3.41 -9.04 12.75
N TRP A 67 4.11 -8.26 13.59
CA TRP A 67 5.34 -8.72 14.22
C TRP A 67 5.07 -9.72 15.34
N GLN A 68 3.87 -9.72 15.93
CA GLN A 68 3.51 -10.67 16.99
C GLN A 68 3.48 -12.09 16.45
N TYR A 69 2.96 -12.28 15.23
CA TYR A 69 2.89 -13.60 14.58
C TYR A 69 3.95 -13.81 13.49
N SER A 70 4.82 -12.82 13.25
CA SER A 70 5.84 -12.85 12.19
C SER A 70 5.25 -13.18 10.82
N THR A 71 4.11 -12.57 10.51
CA THR A 71 3.36 -12.81 9.27
C THR A 71 3.11 -11.51 8.52
N MET A 72 3.03 -11.59 7.21
CA MET A 72 2.52 -10.50 6.39
C MET A 72 0.99 -10.59 6.36
N VAL A 73 0.31 -9.52 6.76
CA VAL A 73 -1.15 -9.41 6.77
C VAL A 73 -1.67 -9.00 5.41
N MET A 74 -0.99 -8.06 4.76
CA MET A 74 -1.40 -7.53 3.46
C MET A 74 -0.19 -7.08 2.65
N SER A 75 -0.23 -7.33 1.34
CA SER A 75 0.70 -6.77 0.36
C SER A 75 -0.13 -6.06 -0.71
N ILE A 76 0.25 -4.84 -1.06
CA ILE A 76 -0.46 -4.01 -2.01
C ILE A 76 0.57 -3.44 -2.98
N SER A 77 0.37 -3.67 -4.27
CA SER A 77 1.15 -3.00 -5.32
C SER A 77 0.30 -1.91 -5.96
N LEU A 78 0.86 -0.72 -6.17
CA LEU A 78 0.18 0.48 -6.67
C LEU A 78 0.86 1.01 -7.95
N TRP A 79 0.03 1.37 -8.93
CA TRP A 79 0.43 2.07 -10.15
C TRP A 79 -0.15 3.49 -10.12
N THR A 80 0.74 4.48 -10.11
CA THR A 80 0.40 5.90 -9.88
C THR A 80 0.68 6.78 -11.10
N ASP A 81 1.56 6.36 -12.01
CA ASP A 81 2.11 7.21 -13.08
C ASP A 81 1.16 7.47 -14.26
N SER A 82 -0.03 6.86 -14.29
CA SER A 82 -0.91 6.90 -15.47
C SER A 82 -1.74 8.19 -15.63
N GLY A 83 -1.55 9.20 -14.76
CA GLY A 83 -2.34 10.44 -14.80
C GLY A 83 -3.85 10.24 -14.56
N SER A 84 -4.23 9.03 -14.16
CA SER A 84 -5.56 8.60 -13.74
C SER A 84 -5.55 8.27 -12.25
N THR A 85 -6.71 7.94 -11.67
CA THR A 85 -6.72 7.40 -10.30
C THR A 85 -5.92 6.09 -10.24
N PRO A 86 -5.16 5.84 -9.16
CA PRO A 86 -4.26 4.70 -9.08
C PRO A 86 -4.98 3.37 -9.17
N THR A 87 -4.31 2.42 -9.83
CA THR A 87 -4.71 1.02 -9.84
C THR A 87 -3.89 0.27 -8.80
N LEU A 88 -4.49 -0.70 -8.13
CA LEU A 88 -3.84 -1.54 -7.14
C LEU A 88 -4.04 -3.03 -7.41
N LEU A 89 -3.11 -3.83 -6.91
CA LEU A 89 -3.20 -5.28 -6.79
C LEU A 89 -3.04 -5.64 -5.31
N ARG A 90 -3.94 -6.47 -4.79
CA ARG A 90 -3.80 -7.07 -3.46
C ARG A 90 -3.10 -8.43 -3.60
N GLY A 91 -2.10 -8.72 -2.78
CA GLY A 91 -1.30 -9.95 -2.86
C GLY A 91 0.06 -9.74 -3.53
N HIS A 92 0.64 -10.78 -4.12
CA HIS A 92 1.97 -10.73 -4.71
C HIS A 92 1.93 -10.62 -6.24
N LEU A 93 2.83 -9.81 -6.81
CA LEU A 93 2.97 -9.67 -8.27
C LEU A 93 3.31 -10.99 -8.99
N ALA A 94 3.92 -11.96 -8.31
CA ALA A 94 4.28 -13.24 -8.90
C ALA A 94 3.09 -14.22 -9.02
N ASP A 95 1.93 -13.87 -8.46
CA ASP A 95 0.76 -14.75 -8.46
C ASP A 95 0.19 -14.92 -9.88
N ALA A 96 -0.29 -16.13 -10.17
CA ALA A 96 -0.76 -16.52 -11.50
C ALA A 96 -2.09 -15.86 -11.87
N GLU A 97 -2.98 -15.68 -10.90
CA GLU A 97 -4.26 -14.99 -11.05
C GLU A 97 -4.17 -13.63 -10.37
N LYS A 98 -4.36 -12.57 -11.16
CA LYS A 98 -4.31 -11.18 -10.67
C LYS A 98 -5.67 -10.54 -10.88
N GLN A 99 -6.20 -9.95 -9.83
CA GLN A 99 -7.37 -9.07 -9.90
C GLN A 99 -6.93 -7.65 -9.51
N PHE A 100 -7.19 -6.71 -10.41
CA PHE A 100 -6.82 -5.31 -10.22
C PHE A 100 -8.02 -4.52 -9.72
N TYR A 101 -7.75 -3.52 -8.91
CA TYR A 101 -8.75 -2.62 -8.34
C TYR A 101 -8.34 -1.18 -8.61
N GLN A 102 -9.30 -0.27 -8.71
CA GLN A 102 -9.04 1.14 -8.92
C GLN A 102 -9.49 1.93 -7.69
N LEU A 103 -8.61 2.80 -7.22
CA LEU A 103 -8.95 3.76 -6.18
C LEU A 103 -9.81 4.88 -6.78
N SER A 104 -10.68 5.45 -5.95
CA SER A 104 -11.27 6.75 -6.23
C SER A 104 -10.21 7.85 -6.04
N GLU A 105 -10.44 9.03 -6.62
CA GLU A 105 -9.56 10.19 -6.42
C GLU A 105 -9.49 10.59 -4.95
N GLU A 106 -10.62 10.59 -4.24
CA GLU A 106 -10.69 10.87 -2.80
C GLU A 106 -9.89 9.86 -1.97
N SER A 107 -10.07 8.56 -2.25
CA SER A 107 -9.33 7.49 -1.60
C SER A 107 -7.82 7.57 -1.84
N TRP A 108 -7.41 8.03 -3.02
CA TRP A 108 -5.99 8.20 -3.31
C TRP A 108 -5.39 9.35 -2.53
N LEU A 109 -6.05 10.51 -2.51
CA LEU A 109 -5.61 11.66 -1.73
C LEU A 109 -5.49 11.32 -0.24
N GLU A 110 -6.44 10.56 0.30
CA GLU A 110 -6.41 10.09 1.69
C GLU A 110 -5.22 9.17 1.96
N ILE A 111 -4.92 8.21 1.07
CA ILE A 111 -3.72 7.37 1.19
C ILE A 111 -2.43 8.21 1.16
N GLN A 112 -2.35 9.21 0.28
CA GLN A 112 -1.17 10.08 0.21
C GLN A 112 -0.96 10.87 1.50
N GLU A 113 -2.03 11.40 2.09
CA GLU A 113 -1.98 12.12 3.37
C GLU A 113 -1.61 11.19 4.54
N LEU A 114 -2.23 10.01 4.61
CA LEU A 114 -1.99 9.03 5.68
C LEU A 114 -0.57 8.48 5.68
N LEU A 115 0.04 8.33 4.50
CA LEU A 115 1.36 7.72 4.32
C LEU A 115 2.48 8.74 4.04
N ASP A 116 2.16 10.04 4.06
CA ASP A 116 3.08 11.14 3.74
C ASP A 116 3.85 10.90 2.42
N LEU A 117 3.13 10.50 1.37
CA LEU A 117 3.72 10.23 0.06
C LEU A 117 4.04 11.56 -0.63
N GLU A 118 5.28 12.05 -0.48
CA GLU A 118 5.80 13.24 -1.17
C GLU A 118 5.86 13.06 -2.71
N GLU A 119 6.03 14.18 -3.45
CA GLU A 119 6.16 14.22 -4.93
C GLU A 119 7.26 13.32 -5.50
N GLU A 120 8.22 12.83 -4.70
CA GLU A 120 9.26 11.89 -5.16
C GLU A 120 8.71 10.49 -5.53
N TYR A 121 7.44 10.22 -5.17
CA TYR A 121 6.73 8.96 -5.44
C TYR A 121 5.65 9.05 -6.54
N LEU A 122 5.44 10.22 -7.15
CA LEU A 122 4.42 10.53 -8.18
C LEU A 122 5.04 10.83 -9.56
#